data_AF-A0AAT9QW85-F1
#
_entry.id   AF-A0AAT9QW85-F1
#
_cell.length_a   1.000
_cell.length_b   1.000
_cell.length_c   1.000
_cell.angle_alpha   90.00
_cell.angle_beta   90.00
_cell.angle_gamma   90.00
#
_symmetry.space_group_name_H-M   'P 1'
#
loop_
_entity.id
_entity.type
_entity.pdbx_description
1 polymer ?
#
loop_
_entity_poly.entity_id
_entity_poly.type
_entity_poly.pdbx_seq_one_letter_code
_entity_poly.pdbx_strand_id
1 'polypeptide(L)' 'MRDSLPDDRLEVFHEGLATLAEDPRTKISAAISDDENTRSVALSNTMAIEYVISDGLLIVLVGHIVDTSHVLVENKD' A
#
# COMPACT_ATOMS: atom_id res chain seq x y z
N MET A 1 -7.93 -22.50 1.29
CA MET A 1 -6.64 -21.77 1.36
C MET A 1 -6.97 -20.41 1.93
N ARG A 2 -6.33 -19.98 3.02
CA ARG A 2 -6.59 -18.66 3.60
C ARG A 2 -5.81 -17.67 2.73
N ASP A 3 -6.47 -16.65 2.19
CA ASP A 3 -5.81 -15.55 1.48
C ASP A 3 -5.03 -14.71 2.50
N SER A 4 -3.91 -15.25 2.95
CA SER A 4 -2.96 -14.56 3.81
C SER A 4 -1.81 -14.04 2.97
N LEU A 5 -1.35 -12.84 3.29
CA LEU A 5 -0.07 -12.38 2.79
C LEU A 5 1.03 -13.37 3.21
N PRO A 6 1.97 -13.71 2.30
CA PRO A 6 3.24 -14.33 2.66
C PRO A 6 3.96 -13.55 3.77
N ASP A 7 4.74 -14.24 4.60
CA ASP A 7 5.33 -13.65 5.82
C ASP A 7 6.20 -12.42 5.53
N ASP A 8 7.00 -12.46 4.47
CA ASP A 8 7.84 -11.33 4.00
C ASP A 8 6.99 -10.11 3.63
N ARG A 9 5.85 -10.34 2.98
CA ARG A 9 4.91 -9.28 2.60
C ARG A 9 4.13 -8.75 3.80
N LEU A 10 3.86 -9.61 4.79
CA LEU A 10 3.16 -9.22 6.01
C LEU A 10 4.01 -8.27 6.87
N GLU A 11 5.32 -8.51 6.97
CA GLU A 11 6.25 -7.64 7.69
C GLU A 11 6.28 -6.24 7.07
N VAL A 12 6.51 -6.15 5.74
CA VAL A 12 6.48 -4.87 4.99
C VAL A 12 5.16 -4.14 5.17
N PHE A 13 4.04 -4.88 5.14
CA PHE A 13 2.72 -4.29 5.34
C PHE A 13 2.61 -3.67 6.75
N HIS A 14 3.03 -4.37 7.80
CA HIS A 14 2.99 -3.85 9.17
C HIS A 14 3.89 -2.62 9.36
N GLU A 15 5.11 -2.63 8.83
CA GLU A 15 6.02 -1.47 8.90
C GLU A 15 5.44 -0.25 8.17
N GLY A 16 4.83 -0.49 7.00
CA GLY A 16 4.11 0.53 6.25
C GLY A 16 2.96 1.14 7.04
N LEU A 17 2.14 0.30 7.69
CA LEU A 17 1.04 0.78 8.52
C LEU A 17 1.51 1.54 9.76
N ALA A 18 2.60 1.10 10.40
CA ALA A 18 3.18 1.82 11.52
C ALA A 18 3.64 3.23 11.11
N THR A 19 4.31 3.35 9.96
CA THR A 19 4.72 4.63 9.39
C THR A 19 3.51 5.54 9.11
N LEU A 20 2.44 4.98 8.54
CA LEU A 20 1.22 5.74 8.23
C LEU A 20 0.38 6.10 9.46
N ALA A 21 0.50 5.35 10.54
CA ALA A 21 -0.15 5.68 11.81
C ALA A 21 0.48 6.92 12.45
N GLU A 22 1.77 7.17 12.22
CA GLU A 22 2.47 8.38 12.67
C GLU A 22 2.16 9.58 11.78
N ASP A 23 2.24 9.40 10.45
CA ASP A 23 1.91 10.41 9.45
C ASP A 23 1.13 9.78 8.29
N PRO A 24 -0.21 9.89 8.28
CA PRO A 24 -1.00 9.32 7.20
C PRO A 24 -0.91 10.13 5.90
N ARG A 25 -0.26 11.31 5.90
CA ARG A 25 -0.07 12.17 4.72
C ARG A 25 1.42 12.33 4.38
N THR A 26 2.16 11.21 4.38
CA THR A 26 3.58 11.19 3.99
C THR A 26 3.81 11.83 2.62
N LYS A 27 5.03 12.31 2.37
CA LYS A 27 5.42 12.98 1.12
C LYS A 27 5.19 12.15 -0.16
N ILE A 28 5.20 10.81 -0.03
CA ILE A 28 5.02 9.89 -1.16
C ILE A 28 3.59 9.35 -1.27
N SER A 29 2.74 9.64 -0.29
CA SER A 29 1.33 9.32 -0.36
C SER A 29 0.62 10.30 -1.28
N ALA A 30 -0.07 9.77 -2.29
CA ALA A 30 -0.80 10.57 -3.29
C ALA A 30 -2.30 10.57 -2.97
N ALA A 31 -2.93 11.74 -2.99
CA ALA A 31 -4.39 11.83 -2.96
C ALA A 31 -4.97 11.21 -4.24
N ILE A 32 -5.99 10.38 -4.10
CA ILE A 32 -6.74 9.78 -5.22
C ILE A 32 -8.22 10.19 -5.22
N SER A 33 -8.63 11.00 -4.26
CA SER A 33 -9.94 11.67 -4.20
C SER A 33 -9.78 13.18 -4.02
N ASP A 34 -10.81 13.94 -4.43
CA ASP A 34 -10.82 15.41 -4.38
C ASP A 34 -10.79 15.97 -2.94
N ASP A 35 -11.28 15.21 -1.97
CA ASP A 35 -11.24 15.58 -0.54
C ASP A 35 -9.88 15.28 0.13
N GLU A 36 -8.94 14.74 -0.65
CA GLU A 36 -7.59 14.32 -0.25
C GLU A 36 -7.51 13.30 0.89
N ASN A 37 -8.66 12.76 1.33
CA ASN A 37 -8.74 11.79 2.42
C ASN A 37 -8.52 10.37 1.94
N THR A 38 -8.89 10.06 0.69
CA THR A 38 -8.54 8.78 0.06
C THR A 38 -7.20 8.93 -0.64
N ARG A 39 -6.27 8.05 -0.29
CA ARG A 39 -4.87 8.15 -0.72
C ARG A 39 -4.33 6.79 -1.13
N SER A 40 -3.29 6.81 -1.95
CA SER A 40 -2.53 5.64 -2.33
C SER A 40 -1.05 5.83 -2.00
N VAL A 41 -0.39 4.77 -1.57
CA VAL A 41 1.06 4.76 -1.32
C VAL A 41 1.65 3.39 -1.64
N ALA A 42 2.83 3.39 -2.26
CA ALA A 42 3.64 2.18 -2.40
C ALA A 42 4.37 1.91 -1.09
N LEU A 43 4.18 0.71 -0.52
CA LEU A 43 4.91 0.24 0.66
C LEU A 43 6.24 -0.41 0.27
N SER A 44 6.28 -1.03 -0.91
CA SER A 44 7.49 -1.57 -1.53
C SER A 44 7.33 -1.62 -3.06
N ASN A 45 8.35 -2.10 -3.77
CA ASN A 45 8.29 -2.27 -5.23
C ASN A 45 7.20 -3.26 -5.70
N THR A 46 6.70 -4.11 -4.80
CA THR A 46 5.71 -5.15 -5.10
C THR A 46 4.42 -4.99 -4.31
N MET A 47 4.29 -3.92 -3.52
CA MET A 47 3.13 -3.70 -2.66
C MET A 47 2.75 -2.23 -2.61
N ALA A 48 1.46 -1.96 -2.83
CA ALA A 48 0.87 -0.65 -2.59
C ALA A 48 -0.45 -0.81 -1.85
N ILE A 49 -0.90 0.25 -1.20
CA ILE A 49 -2.21 0.29 -0.55
C ILE A 49 -2.99 1.52 -0.97
N GLU A 50 -4.31 1.40 -0.88
CA GLU A 50 -5.24 2.52 -0.87
C GLU A 50 -5.90 2.59 0.50
N TYR A 51 -5.99 3.78 1.05
CA TYR A 51 -6.50 3.99 2.39
C TYR A 51 -7.25 5.31 2.51
N VAL A 52 -8.13 5.38 3.51
CA VAL A 52 -8.88 6.58 3.86
C VAL A 52 -8.42 7.08 5.22
N ILE A 53 -8.25 8.39 5.31
CA ILE A 53 -8.05 9.11 6.57
C ILE A 53 -9.41 9.62 7.03
N SER A 54 -9.85 9.17 8.19
CA SER A 54 -11.04 9.65 8.89
C SER A 54 -10.66 10.05 10.32
N ASP A 55 -11.55 10.71 11.06
CA ASP A 55 -11.26 11.30 12.37
C ASP A 55 -10.60 10.31 13.35
N GLY A 56 -9.26 10.35 13.44
CA GLY A 56 -8.44 9.45 14.26
C GLY A 56 -8.29 8.02 13.73
N LEU A 57 -8.73 7.75 12.49
CA LEU A 57 -8.71 6.43 11.87
C LEU A 57 -7.96 6.46 10.53
N LEU A 58 -7.12 5.46 10.33
CA LEU A 58 -6.62 5.07 9.02
C LEU A 58 -7.25 3.74 8.64
N ILE A 59 -8.01 3.73 7.54
CA ILE A 59 -8.72 2.54 7.07
C ILE A 59 -8.11 2.13 5.74
N VAL A 60 -7.45 0.97 5.72
CA VAL A 60 -6.97 0.37 4.47
C VAL A 60 -8.16 -0.21 3.72
N LEU A 61 -8.38 0.25 2.50
CA LEU A 61 -9.46 -0.22 1.63
C LEU A 61 -9.00 -1.38 0.75
N VAL A 62 -7.80 -1.24 0.16
CA VAL A 62 -7.26 -2.17 -0.83
C VAL A 62 -5.76 -2.33 -0.61
N GLY A 63 -5.30 -3.58 -0.65
CA GLY A 63 -3.89 -3.92 -0.76
C GLY A 63 -3.60 -4.49 -2.14
N HIS A 64 -2.72 -3.84 -2.89
CA HIS A 64 -2.26 -4.29 -4.20
C HIS A 64 -0.95 -5.05 -4.03
N ILE A 65 -0.93 -6.29 -4.50
CA ILE A 65 0.24 -7.15 -4.46
C ILE A 65 0.61 -7.50 -5.90
N VAL A 66 1.79 -7.05 -6.32
CA VAL A 66 2.31 -7.33 -7.66
C VAL A 66 3.24 -8.54 -7.58
N ASP A 67 2.85 -9.63 -8.24
CA ASP A 67 3.73 -10.76 -8.48
C ASP A 67 4.47 -10.56 -9.81
N THR A 68 5.77 -10.32 -9.72
CA THR A 68 6.63 -10.12 -10.89
C THR A 68 7.27 -11.41 -11.39
N SER A 69 6.91 -12.58 -10.84
CA SER A 69 7.43 -13.88 -11.30
C SER A 69 6.99 -14.23 -12.72
N HIS A 70 5.85 -13.69 -13.16
CA HIS A 70 5.30 -13.90 -14.48
C HIS A 70 4.84 -12.56 -15.06
N VAL A 71 5.69 -11.96 -15.91
CA VAL A 71 5.38 -10.69 -16.58
C VAL A 71 5.10 -10.93 -18.06
N LEU A 72 4.15 -10.16 -18.62
CA LEU A 72 3.81 -10.24 -20.04
C LEU A 72 4.91 -9.63 -20.93
N VAL A 73 5.62 -8.64 -20.41
CA VAL A 73 6.71 -7.94 -21.09
C VAL A 73 7.88 -7.83 -20.13
N GLU A 74 9.00 -8.47 -20.46
CA GLU A 74 10.26 -8.28 -19.76
C GLU A 74 10.88 -6.94 -20.18
N ASN A 75 11.45 -6.20 -19.22
CA ASN A 75 12.19 -4.99 -19.54
C ASN A 75 13.39 -5.35 -20.42
N LYS A 76 13.58 -4.65 -21.53
CA LYS A 76 14.81 -4.75 -22.32
C LYS A 76 15.88 -3.95 -21.59
N ASP A 77 16.93 -4.63 -21.12
CA ASP A 77 18.13 -4.02 -20.58
C ASP A 77 18.79 -3.02 -21.56
#